data_AF-A0A523R180-F1
#
_entry.id   AF-A0A523R180-F1
#
_cell.length_a   1.000
_cell.length_b   1.000
_cell.length_c   1.000
_cell.angle_alpha   90.00
_cell.angle_beta   90.00
_cell.angle_gamma   90.00
#
_symmetry.space_group_name_H-M   'P 1'
#
loop_
_entity.id
_entity.type
_entity.pdbx_description
1 polymer ?
#
loop_
_entity_poly.entity_id
_entity_poly.type
_entity_poly.pdbx_seq_one_letter_code
_entity_poly.pdbx_strand_id
1 'polypeptide(L)'
;EGDLRIADFKGEKKCPPVSKVGDEVCYELVITNTGELCLEITDVLDFLVGPLFDCVGQVICPGESCSQEYCYLVPPGAPNPLENFALVIAEVVDLGNVLERESNLCATPLVNPDIDLEKTVDPCEACPGDIVTYTICIENTGDHPLENVKVEDPLLSPIYGSPLPGFPTELEPGQRVCKSFDYTVLEDVPNCPEKLENCAEVKAKAKDLPNLRDANDCAEICVDCPEPGGEGCTPGFWKNNGDKHGASAWCDRFNPGDLFSTHFSLIEPLVIRGNGKRTITNPTLLQALGANGGGVNAMIRHGVAAMLNACSDCVQYEYSSPDQVISMIEDALNGAPGAYTVGELHSMFAENNEAGCPVNQHGDCVGVEDGIVIAE
;
A
#
# COMPACT_ATOMS: atom_id res chain seq x y z
N GLU A 1 11.00 58.41 64.40
CA GLU A 1 10.50 57.12 63.91
C GLU A 1 11.50 56.65 62.88
N GLY A 2 12.22 55.55 63.17
CA GLY A 2 13.16 55.00 62.20
C GLY A 2 12.37 54.19 61.19
N ASP A 3 12.62 54.42 59.90
CA ASP A 3 12.12 53.55 58.84
C ASP A 3 12.54 52.11 59.14
N LEU A 4 11.55 51.26 59.41
CA LEU A 4 11.76 49.82 59.47
C LEU A 4 12.04 49.37 58.04
N ARG A 5 13.32 49.17 57.73
CA ARG A 5 13.71 48.59 56.44
C ARG A 5 13.13 47.19 56.32
N ILE A 6 12.47 46.92 55.20
CA ILE A 6 11.80 45.64 54.94
C ILE A 6 12.76 44.73 54.18
N ALA A 7 13.03 43.53 54.71
CA ALA A 7 13.65 42.45 53.94
C ALA A 7 12.55 41.61 53.29
N ASP A 8 12.64 41.36 51.99
CA ASP A 8 11.72 40.49 51.27
C ASP A 8 12.31 40.07 49.93
N PHE A 9 11.83 38.96 49.37
CA PHE A 9 12.18 38.52 48.03
C PHE A 9 11.06 37.70 47.42
N LYS A 10 11.12 37.50 46.10
CA LYS A 10 10.18 36.68 45.34
C LYS A 10 10.93 35.66 44.49
N GLY A 11 10.44 34.42 44.47
CA GLY A 11 10.81 33.42 43.46
C GLY A 11 9.77 33.37 42.34
N GLU A 12 10.23 33.49 41.10
CA GLU A 12 9.41 33.30 39.90
C GLU A 12 9.92 32.11 39.11
N LYS A 13 9.08 31.10 38.93
CA LYS A 13 9.38 29.88 38.20
C LYS A 13 8.56 29.82 36.92
N LYS A 14 9.21 29.47 35.81
CA LYS A 14 8.56 29.19 34.52
C LYS A 14 8.72 27.74 34.15
N CYS A 15 7.67 27.18 33.55
CA CYS A 15 7.63 25.81 33.04
C CYS A 15 7.04 25.80 31.62
N PRO A 16 7.29 24.74 30.84
CA PRO A 16 6.61 24.52 29.57
C PRO A 16 5.09 24.41 29.75
N PRO A 17 4.31 24.88 28.75
CA PRO A 17 2.85 24.86 28.81
C PRO A 17 2.24 23.46 28.64
N VAL A 18 2.99 22.50 28.10
CA VAL A 18 2.60 21.09 27.92
C VAL A 18 3.86 20.23 27.83
N SER A 19 3.75 18.95 28.24
CA SER A 19 4.81 17.95 28.06
C SER A 19 4.19 16.54 27.96
N LYS A 20 5.00 15.50 27.87
CA LYS A 20 4.57 14.10 27.97
C LYS A 20 5.59 13.26 28.74
N VAL A 21 5.19 12.04 29.11
CA VAL A 21 6.10 11.08 29.74
C VAL A 21 7.31 10.80 28.83
N GLY A 22 8.50 10.79 29.43
CA GLY A 22 9.78 10.58 28.75
C GLY A 22 10.43 11.85 28.19
N ASP A 23 9.74 13.00 28.19
CA ASP A 23 10.35 14.27 27.79
C ASP A 23 11.18 14.88 28.93
N GLU A 24 12.17 15.69 28.59
CA GLU A 24 12.83 16.59 29.54
C GLU A 24 12.09 17.94 29.60
N VAL A 25 11.61 18.28 30.79
CA VAL A 25 10.95 19.55 31.08
C VAL A 25 11.97 20.48 31.73
N CYS A 26 12.32 21.57 31.06
CA CYS A 26 13.25 22.56 31.58
C CYS A 26 12.52 23.73 32.26
N TYR A 27 12.99 24.09 33.45
CA TYR A 27 12.48 25.16 34.28
C TYR A 27 13.48 26.31 34.35
N GLU A 28 12.97 27.53 34.43
CA GLU A 28 13.73 28.74 34.76
C GLU A 28 13.22 29.24 36.12
N LEU A 29 14.10 29.40 37.11
CA LEU A 29 13.79 30.01 38.41
C LEU A 29 14.57 31.32 38.57
N VAL A 30 13.85 32.42 38.77
CA VAL A 30 14.38 33.76 39.02
C VAL A 30 14.07 34.18 40.45
N ILE A 31 15.08 34.50 41.24
CA ILE A 31 14.96 34.95 42.62
C ILE A 31 15.29 36.44 42.63
N THR A 32 14.32 37.29 42.97
CA THR A 32 14.45 38.76 42.96
C THR A 32 14.29 39.33 44.35
N ASN A 33 15.22 40.19 44.76
CA ASN A 33 15.10 40.94 46.01
C ASN A 33 14.09 42.08 45.83
N THR A 34 12.97 42.00 46.55
CA THR A 34 11.88 42.98 46.53
C THR A 34 11.91 43.91 47.74
N GLY A 35 12.83 43.69 48.67
CA GLY A 35 13.03 44.49 49.87
C GLY A 35 14.09 45.59 49.72
N GLU A 36 14.49 46.14 50.85
CA GLU A 36 15.43 47.27 51.00
C GLU A 36 16.79 46.87 51.59
N LEU A 37 16.97 45.59 51.91
CA LEU A 37 18.19 45.03 52.50
C LEU A 37 18.76 43.95 51.60
N CYS A 38 20.09 43.83 51.54
CA CYS A 38 20.75 42.76 50.80
C CYS A 38 20.53 41.41 51.50
N LEU A 39 20.36 40.37 50.68
CA LEU A 39 20.08 39.00 51.13
C LEU A 39 21.12 38.05 50.53
N GLU A 40 21.68 37.14 51.32
CA GLU A 40 22.48 36.01 50.84
C GLU A 40 21.58 34.79 50.67
N ILE A 41 21.52 34.21 49.46
CA ILE A 41 20.74 33.00 49.20
C ILE A 41 21.52 31.82 49.80
N THR A 42 20.94 31.14 50.79
CA THR A 42 21.62 30.07 51.53
C THR A 42 21.23 28.68 51.06
N ASP A 43 19.99 28.50 50.58
CA ASP A 43 19.50 27.22 50.10
C ASP A 43 18.40 27.42 49.04
N VAL A 44 18.37 26.53 48.05
CA VAL A 44 17.26 26.42 47.10
C VAL A 44 16.92 24.95 46.90
N LEU A 45 15.67 24.59 47.21
CA LEU A 45 15.16 23.22 47.12
C LEU A 45 14.01 23.16 46.12
N ASP A 46 14.22 22.46 45.01
CA ASP A 46 13.19 22.11 44.04
C ASP A 46 12.42 20.85 44.48
N PHE A 47 11.09 20.85 44.35
CA PHE A 47 10.28 19.72 44.80
C PHE A 47 10.33 18.50 43.86
N LEU A 48 10.73 18.66 42.59
CA LEU A 48 10.92 17.54 41.67
C LEU A 48 12.39 17.11 41.55
N VAL A 49 13.32 18.07 41.54
CA VAL A 49 14.75 17.82 41.27
C VAL A 49 15.57 17.70 42.56
N GLY A 50 15.15 18.36 43.65
CA GLY A 50 15.92 18.46 44.89
C GLY A 50 16.79 19.72 44.95
N PRO A 51 17.91 19.70 45.71
CA PRO A 51 18.73 20.89 45.93
C PRO A 51 19.33 21.46 44.63
N LEU A 52 19.29 22.78 44.51
CA LEU A 52 19.89 23.56 43.43
C LEU A 52 20.96 24.49 44.01
N PHE A 53 22.05 24.70 43.28
CA PHE A 53 23.26 25.32 43.84
C PHE A 53 23.70 26.60 43.14
N ASP A 54 23.15 26.93 41.96
CA ASP A 54 23.68 28.02 41.12
C ASP A 54 23.53 29.39 41.78
N CYS A 55 22.43 29.61 42.49
CA CYS A 55 22.18 30.83 43.25
C CYS A 55 22.72 30.80 44.70
N VAL A 56 23.13 29.64 45.21
CA VAL A 56 23.54 29.50 46.62
C VAL A 56 24.87 30.22 46.87
N GLY A 57 24.94 31.01 47.94
CA GLY A 57 26.06 31.87 48.30
C GLY A 57 26.08 33.21 47.55
N GLN A 58 25.10 33.49 46.68
CA GLN A 58 24.99 34.78 46.02
C GLN A 58 24.30 35.80 46.93
N VAL A 59 24.83 37.02 46.97
CA VAL A 59 24.20 38.17 47.64
C VAL A 59 23.42 38.97 46.60
N ILE A 60 22.11 39.14 46.83
CA ILE A 60 21.21 39.97 46.02
C ILE A 60 20.80 41.21 46.84
N CYS A 61 21.19 42.39 46.39
CA CYS A 61 20.77 43.67 46.95
C CYS A 61 19.43 44.15 46.34
N PRO A 62 18.80 45.22 46.87
CA PRO A 62 17.48 45.67 46.41
C PRO A 62 17.37 45.81 44.89
N GLY A 63 16.42 45.08 44.29
CA GLY A 63 16.19 45.04 42.84
C GLY A 63 17.10 44.11 42.04
N GLU A 64 18.12 43.50 42.65
CA GLU A 64 18.95 42.47 42.00
C GLU A 64 18.26 41.12 41.97
N SER A 65 18.73 40.24 41.09
CA SER A 65 18.18 38.89 40.93
C SER A 65 19.27 37.87 40.63
N CYS A 66 19.00 36.61 40.99
CA CYS A 66 19.72 35.45 40.49
C CYS A 66 18.77 34.57 39.66
N SER A 67 19.26 33.99 38.57
CA SER A 67 18.51 33.06 37.73
C SER A 67 19.23 31.72 37.62
N GLN A 68 18.47 30.63 37.58
CA GLN A 68 19.01 29.29 37.33
C GLN A 68 18.06 28.47 36.45
N GLU A 69 18.64 27.64 35.59
CA GLU A 69 17.93 26.75 34.67
C GLU A 69 18.28 25.28 34.97
N TYR A 70 17.28 24.41 34.95
CA TYR A 70 17.45 22.98 35.21
C TYR A 70 16.34 22.19 34.52
N CYS A 71 16.62 20.93 34.18
CA CYS A 71 15.63 20.07 33.51
C CYS A 71 15.28 18.85 34.38
N TYR A 72 14.07 18.35 34.17
CA TYR A 72 13.51 17.18 34.83
C TYR A 72 12.97 16.20 33.78
N LEU A 73 13.45 14.97 33.79
CA LEU A 73 12.93 13.89 32.95
C LEU A 73 11.61 13.38 33.53
N VAL A 74 10.51 13.48 32.77
CA VAL A 74 9.18 13.06 33.23
C VAL A 74 9.11 11.53 33.32
N PRO A 75 8.98 10.94 34.52
CA PRO A 75 8.95 9.48 34.67
C PRO A 75 7.58 8.90 34.29
N PRO A 76 7.51 7.59 33.97
CA PRO A 76 6.24 6.89 33.86
C PRO A 76 5.41 6.99 35.14
N GLY A 77 4.11 7.29 35.00
CA GLY A 77 3.19 7.42 36.13
C GLY A 77 3.29 8.76 36.87
N ALA A 78 4.00 9.76 36.33
CA ALA A 78 3.98 11.12 36.85
C ALA A 78 2.53 11.66 36.96
N PRO A 79 2.22 12.45 38.01
CA PRO A 79 0.91 13.08 38.14
C PRO A 79 0.64 14.03 36.97
N ASN A 80 -0.64 14.18 36.63
CA ASN A 80 -1.10 15.10 35.59
C ASN A 80 -2.12 16.09 36.19
N PRO A 81 -1.81 17.40 36.25
CA PRO A 81 -0.61 18.06 35.72
C PRO A 81 0.67 17.74 36.52
N LEU A 82 1.82 17.89 35.88
CA LEU A 82 3.13 17.85 36.54
C LEU A 82 3.35 19.16 37.28
N GLU A 83 3.14 19.12 38.58
CA GLU A 83 3.31 20.27 39.47
C GLU A 83 4.76 20.39 39.96
N ASN A 84 5.30 21.62 39.93
CA ASN A 84 6.61 21.90 40.46
C ASN A 84 6.69 23.33 41.05
N PHE A 85 7.38 23.49 42.17
CA PHE A 85 7.72 24.78 42.78
C PHE A 85 9.04 24.62 43.53
N ALA A 86 9.62 25.72 43.99
CA ALA A 86 10.87 25.69 44.75
C ALA A 86 10.72 26.46 46.06
N LEU A 87 11.36 25.96 47.12
CA LEU A 87 11.59 26.68 48.36
C LEU A 87 12.95 27.37 48.29
N VAL A 88 12.98 28.67 48.58
CA VAL A 88 14.21 29.46 48.65
C VAL A 88 14.38 29.95 50.07
N ILE A 89 15.60 29.82 50.59
CA ILE A 89 16.01 30.29 51.90
C ILE A 89 17.10 31.34 51.70
N ALA A 90 16.93 32.51 52.30
CA ALA A 90 17.90 33.59 52.24
C ALA A 90 18.10 34.25 53.61
N GLU A 91 19.31 34.68 53.91
CA GLU A 91 19.70 35.35 55.14
C GLU A 91 19.92 36.85 54.88
N VAL A 92 19.40 37.70 55.76
CA VAL A 92 19.65 39.14 55.69
C VAL A 92 21.10 39.41 56.07
N VAL A 93 21.86 39.99 55.13
CA VAL A 93 23.27 40.34 55.33
C VAL A 93 23.42 41.24 56.56
N ASP A 94 24.42 40.95 57.39
CA ASP A 94 24.76 41.64 58.66
C ASP A 94 23.73 41.53 59.80
N LEU A 95 22.52 41.02 59.56
CA LEU A 95 21.46 40.91 60.58
C LEU A 95 21.13 39.47 60.97
N GLY A 96 21.44 38.51 60.09
CA GLY A 96 21.26 37.08 60.33
C GLY A 96 19.81 36.60 60.41
N ASN A 97 18.85 37.42 60.01
CA ASN A 97 17.45 36.99 59.92
C ASN A 97 17.28 36.09 58.70
N VAL A 98 16.59 34.97 58.87
CA VAL A 98 16.32 34.03 57.77
C VAL A 98 14.91 34.29 57.22
N LEU A 99 14.80 34.32 55.89
CA LEU A 99 13.56 34.39 55.16
C LEU A 99 13.39 33.13 54.33
N GLU A 100 12.16 32.63 54.32
CA GLU A 100 11.75 31.49 53.50
C GLU A 100 10.60 31.93 52.60
N ARG A 101 10.70 31.64 51.30
CA ARG A 101 9.63 31.87 50.33
C ARG A 101 9.57 30.74 49.32
N GLU A 102 8.35 30.36 48.98
CA GLU A 102 8.10 29.49 47.84
C GLU A 102 8.02 30.33 46.57
N SER A 103 8.45 29.75 45.45
CA SER A 103 8.12 30.28 44.12
C SER A 103 6.63 30.14 43.83
N ASN A 104 6.16 30.72 42.72
CA ASN A 104 4.86 30.31 42.18
C ASN A 104 4.86 28.80 41.83
N LEU A 105 3.66 28.21 41.85
CA LEU A 105 3.41 26.87 41.33
C LEU A 105 3.47 26.88 39.81
N CYS A 106 4.28 26.00 39.25
CA CYS A 106 4.26 25.60 37.86
C CYS A 106 3.43 24.32 37.73
N ALA A 107 2.48 24.28 36.79
CA ALA A 107 1.69 23.10 36.50
C ALA A 107 1.73 22.84 35.00
N THR A 108 2.43 21.79 34.57
CA THR A 108 2.58 21.40 33.17
C THR A 108 1.65 20.20 32.89
N PRO A 109 0.55 20.37 32.13
CA PRO A 109 -0.25 19.25 31.65
C PRO A 109 0.60 18.21 30.92
N LEU A 110 0.38 16.93 31.24
CA LEU A 110 0.98 15.80 30.56
C LEU A 110 -0.01 15.21 29.57
N VAL A 111 0.39 15.08 28.31
CA VAL A 111 -0.44 14.52 27.23
C VAL A 111 0.16 13.22 26.68
N ASN A 112 -0.68 12.44 26.01
CA ASN A 112 -0.36 11.18 25.34
C ASN A 112 -0.76 11.26 23.86
N PRO A 113 -0.04 12.04 23.03
CA PRO A 113 -0.30 12.11 21.60
C PRO A 113 0.12 10.81 20.93
N ASP A 114 -0.70 10.32 20.01
CA ASP A 114 -0.46 9.08 19.28
C ASP A 114 -1.17 9.11 17.92
N ILE A 115 -0.66 8.35 16.96
CA ILE A 115 -1.24 8.28 15.61
C ILE A 115 -1.23 6.82 15.14
N ASP A 116 -2.28 6.43 14.44
CA ASP A 116 -2.41 5.12 13.83
C ASP A 116 -2.65 5.24 12.32
N LEU A 117 -2.25 4.21 11.58
CA LEU A 117 -2.47 4.09 10.15
C LEU A 117 -2.92 2.66 9.84
N GLU A 118 -4.03 2.55 9.11
CA GLU A 118 -4.54 1.29 8.57
C GLU A 118 -4.55 1.38 7.05
N LYS A 119 -4.05 0.34 6.39
CA LYS A 119 -4.04 0.24 4.94
C LYS A 119 -4.66 -1.07 4.48
N THR A 120 -5.57 -0.96 3.52
CA THR A 120 -6.25 -2.10 2.91
C THR A 120 -6.23 -1.98 1.40
N VAL A 121 -6.47 -3.10 0.71
CA VAL A 121 -6.56 -3.16 -0.75
C VAL A 121 -7.74 -4.02 -1.17
N ASP A 122 -8.43 -3.60 -2.23
CA ASP A 122 -9.56 -4.34 -2.81
C ASP A 122 -9.55 -4.20 -4.35
N PRO A 123 -9.60 -5.30 -5.11
CA PRO A 123 -9.45 -6.68 -4.64
C PRO A 123 -8.03 -6.97 -4.16
N CYS A 124 -7.88 -7.98 -3.29
CA CYS A 124 -6.58 -8.49 -2.83
C CYS A 124 -5.96 -9.53 -3.79
N GLU A 125 -6.70 -9.92 -4.82
CA GLU A 125 -6.26 -10.77 -5.92
C GLU A 125 -6.49 -10.04 -7.24
N ALA A 126 -5.46 -9.93 -8.08
CA ALA A 126 -5.53 -9.15 -9.31
C ALA A 126 -4.48 -9.58 -10.34
N CYS A 127 -4.80 -9.44 -11.62
CA CYS A 127 -3.86 -9.65 -12.71
C CYS A 127 -3.11 -8.39 -13.14
N PRO A 128 -1.94 -8.51 -13.80
CA PRO A 128 -1.35 -7.38 -14.50
C PRO A 128 -2.36 -6.70 -15.44
N GLY A 129 -2.45 -5.38 -15.34
CA GLY A 129 -3.44 -4.56 -16.05
C GLY A 129 -4.73 -4.30 -15.26
N ASP A 130 -5.03 -5.10 -14.24
CA ASP A 130 -6.18 -4.85 -13.36
C ASP A 130 -5.96 -3.63 -12.48
N ILE A 131 -7.07 -3.03 -12.05
CA ILE A 131 -7.08 -1.91 -11.12
C ILE A 131 -7.46 -2.44 -9.75
N VAL A 132 -6.63 -2.13 -8.77
CA VAL A 132 -6.90 -2.33 -7.34
C VAL A 132 -7.02 -0.98 -6.65
N THR A 133 -7.85 -0.89 -5.63
CA THR A 133 -8.04 0.33 -4.83
C THR A 133 -7.41 0.15 -3.46
N TYR A 134 -6.37 0.93 -3.18
CA TYR A 134 -5.81 1.05 -1.83
C TYR A 134 -6.63 2.03 -1.01
N THR A 135 -7.04 1.65 0.19
CA THR A 135 -7.67 2.56 1.16
C THR A 135 -6.75 2.74 2.36
N ILE A 136 -6.34 3.98 2.60
CA ILE A 136 -5.47 4.39 3.72
C ILE A 136 -6.30 5.22 4.69
N CYS A 137 -6.38 4.78 5.95
CA CYS A 137 -7.03 5.48 7.05
C CYS A 137 -5.99 5.90 8.07
N ILE A 138 -6.00 7.18 8.46
CA ILE A 138 -5.21 7.67 9.59
C ILE A 138 -6.11 8.07 10.74
N GLU A 139 -5.68 7.86 11.97
CA GLU A 139 -6.42 8.21 13.18
C GLU A 139 -5.50 8.82 14.24
N ASN A 140 -5.94 9.90 14.88
CA ASN A 140 -5.30 10.37 16.12
C ASN A 140 -5.88 9.57 17.29
N THR A 141 -5.17 8.54 17.71
CA THR A 141 -5.55 7.67 18.84
C THR A 141 -5.13 8.26 20.19
N GLY A 142 -4.37 9.35 20.19
CA GLY A 142 -3.94 10.06 21.38
C GLY A 142 -4.98 11.03 21.93
N ASP A 143 -4.59 11.73 23.00
CA ASP A 143 -5.43 12.70 23.72
C ASP A 143 -5.12 14.17 23.39
N HIS A 144 -4.24 14.43 22.42
CA HIS A 144 -3.78 15.77 22.06
C HIS A 144 -3.76 16.00 20.54
N PRO A 145 -4.05 17.22 20.04
CA PRO A 145 -4.10 17.50 18.61
C PRO A 145 -2.74 17.27 17.93
N LEU A 146 -2.80 16.75 16.70
CA LEU A 146 -1.66 16.57 15.81
C LEU A 146 -1.68 17.63 14.69
N GLU A 147 -0.51 18.10 14.29
CA GLU A 147 -0.27 19.05 13.20
C GLU A 147 0.79 18.51 12.23
N ASN A 148 0.92 19.15 11.07
CA ASN A 148 1.86 18.76 10.01
C ASN A 148 1.73 17.29 9.58
N VAL A 149 0.50 16.79 9.58
CA VAL A 149 0.18 15.42 9.15
C VAL A 149 0.53 15.23 7.67
N LYS A 150 1.34 14.22 7.37
CA LYS A 150 1.79 13.86 6.03
C LYS A 150 1.76 12.35 5.87
N VAL A 151 1.12 11.88 4.80
CA VAL A 151 1.08 10.46 4.44
C VAL A 151 1.95 10.24 3.21
N GLU A 152 2.85 9.27 3.27
CA GLU A 152 3.73 8.86 2.19
C GLU A 152 3.52 7.38 1.87
N ASP A 153 3.56 7.05 0.59
CA ASP A 153 3.41 5.68 0.10
C ASP A 153 4.31 5.54 -1.13
N PRO A 154 5.40 4.76 -1.08
CA PRO A 154 6.36 4.68 -2.18
C PRO A 154 5.77 4.17 -3.50
N LEU A 155 4.71 3.36 -3.47
CA LEU A 155 4.05 2.84 -4.67
C LEU A 155 3.10 3.86 -5.29
N LEU A 156 2.35 4.59 -4.46
CA LEU A 156 1.33 5.55 -4.90
C LEU A 156 1.90 6.96 -5.15
N SER A 157 2.98 7.35 -4.47
CA SER A 157 3.58 8.69 -4.59
C SER A 157 4.01 9.08 -6.01
N PRO A 158 4.57 8.17 -6.83
CA PRO A 158 4.87 8.46 -8.24
C PRO A 158 3.62 8.82 -9.08
N ILE A 159 2.44 8.38 -8.66
CA ILE A 159 1.17 8.58 -9.38
C ILE A 159 0.44 9.83 -8.87
N TYR A 160 0.34 9.98 -7.55
CA TYR A 160 -0.50 10.99 -6.90
C TYR A 160 0.27 12.16 -6.28
N GLY A 161 1.60 12.07 -6.19
CA GLY A 161 2.48 13.05 -5.55
C GLY A 161 2.85 12.67 -4.11
N SER A 162 3.80 13.42 -3.54
CA SER A 162 4.28 13.25 -2.17
C SER A 162 4.26 14.60 -1.43
N PRO A 163 3.60 14.70 -0.26
CA PRO A 163 2.78 13.66 0.39
C PRO A 163 1.49 13.36 -0.40
N LEU A 164 0.86 12.22 -0.12
CA LEU A 164 -0.42 11.85 -0.75
C LEU A 164 -1.50 12.90 -0.47
N PRO A 165 -2.30 13.26 -1.50
CA PRO A 165 -3.29 14.33 -1.37
C PRO A 165 -4.54 13.88 -0.59
N GLY A 166 -5.28 14.85 -0.05
CA GLY A 166 -6.62 14.64 0.51
C GLY A 166 -6.67 14.34 2.00
N PHE A 167 -5.52 14.17 2.67
CA PHE A 167 -5.41 14.16 4.13
C PHE A 167 -5.34 15.58 4.70
N PRO A 168 -5.91 15.84 5.90
CA PRO A 168 -5.81 17.14 6.55
C PRO A 168 -4.40 17.37 7.09
N THR A 169 -4.03 18.63 7.32
CA THR A 169 -2.75 18.99 7.97
C THR A 169 -2.83 18.95 9.49
N GLU A 170 -4.04 18.90 10.05
CA GLU A 170 -4.33 18.80 11.48
C GLU A 170 -5.30 17.65 11.75
N LEU A 171 -5.12 16.96 12.87
CA LEU A 171 -5.95 15.82 13.27
C LEU A 171 -6.26 15.91 14.78
N GLU A 172 -7.51 16.20 15.10
CA GLU A 172 -7.99 16.29 16.49
C GLU A 172 -8.07 14.91 17.15
N PRO A 173 -8.00 14.81 18.49
CA PRO A 173 -8.15 13.53 19.21
C PRO A 173 -9.40 12.75 18.78
N GLY A 174 -9.22 11.47 18.43
CA GLY A 174 -10.28 10.59 17.93
C GLY A 174 -10.76 10.86 16.50
N GLN A 175 -10.15 11.80 15.77
CA GLN A 175 -10.48 12.05 14.37
C GLN A 175 -9.82 10.98 13.49
N ARG A 176 -10.65 10.30 12.68
CA ARG A 176 -10.22 9.33 11.65
C ARG A 176 -10.54 9.85 10.25
N VAL A 177 -9.58 9.75 9.33
CA VAL A 177 -9.74 10.15 7.92
C VAL A 177 -9.23 9.06 6.99
N CYS A 178 -10.09 8.61 6.08
CA CYS A 178 -9.76 7.61 5.06
C CYS A 178 -9.72 8.22 3.66
N LYS A 179 -8.77 7.78 2.83
CA LYS A 179 -8.63 8.13 1.41
C LYS A 179 -8.35 6.88 0.59
N SER A 180 -8.89 6.85 -0.61
CA SER A 180 -8.73 5.74 -1.54
C SER A 180 -7.99 6.18 -2.81
N PHE A 181 -7.13 5.30 -3.32
CA PHE A 181 -6.26 5.54 -4.46
C PHE A 181 -6.24 4.29 -5.33
N ASP A 182 -6.53 4.47 -6.62
CA ASP A 182 -6.48 3.39 -7.60
C ASP A 182 -5.04 3.16 -8.06
N TYR A 183 -4.68 1.90 -8.27
CA TYR A 183 -3.39 1.46 -8.77
C TYR A 183 -3.59 0.39 -9.84
N THR A 184 -2.93 0.55 -10.98
CA THR A 184 -2.90 -0.48 -12.03
C THR A 184 -1.75 -1.43 -11.76
N VAL A 185 -2.05 -2.73 -11.59
CA VAL A 185 -1.04 -3.78 -11.39
C VAL A 185 -0.17 -3.87 -12.63
N LEU A 186 1.14 -3.85 -12.45
CA LEU A 186 2.11 -3.87 -13.56
C LEU A 186 2.51 -5.30 -13.93
N GLU A 187 3.03 -5.48 -15.15
CA GLU A 187 3.45 -6.79 -15.68
C GLU A 187 4.65 -7.41 -14.96
N ASP A 188 5.41 -6.62 -14.20
CA ASP A 188 6.60 -7.05 -13.46
C ASP A 188 6.31 -7.45 -12.00
N VAL A 189 5.04 -7.58 -11.63
CA VAL A 189 4.63 -7.96 -10.27
C VAL A 189 4.72 -9.49 -10.08
N PRO A 190 5.32 -10.00 -8.98
CA PRO A 190 5.42 -11.43 -8.70
C PRO A 190 4.05 -12.14 -8.57
N ASN A 191 3.96 -13.36 -9.11
CA ASN A 191 2.78 -14.25 -9.00
C ASN A 191 2.78 -15.01 -7.66
N CYS A 192 1.61 -15.46 -7.22
CA CYS A 192 1.47 -16.25 -5.98
C CYS A 192 2.38 -17.51 -6.01
N PRO A 193 3.03 -17.90 -4.89
CA PRO A 193 2.83 -17.42 -3.52
C PRO A 193 3.63 -16.15 -3.16
N GLU A 194 4.41 -15.57 -4.08
CA GLU A 194 5.06 -14.28 -3.87
C GLU A 194 4.01 -13.17 -4.01
N LYS A 195 4.01 -12.19 -3.10
CA LYS A 195 2.98 -11.16 -3.02
C LYS A 195 3.58 -9.77 -3.25
N LEU A 196 2.78 -8.87 -3.80
CA LEU A 196 3.12 -7.45 -3.85
C LEU A 196 2.73 -6.79 -2.53
N GLU A 197 3.72 -6.53 -1.68
CA GLU A 197 3.53 -5.73 -0.47
C GLU A 197 3.65 -4.23 -0.79
N ASN A 198 2.67 -3.45 -0.34
CA ASN A 198 2.69 -2.01 -0.45
C ASN A 198 2.48 -1.37 0.94
N CYS A 199 3.47 -0.64 1.43
CA CYS A 199 3.44 0.03 2.73
C CYS A 199 3.20 1.54 2.62
N ALA A 200 2.43 2.10 3.52
CA ALA A 200 2.29 3.55 3.71
C ALA A 200 2.81 3.95 5.08
N GLU A 201 3.28 5.19 5.21
CA GLU A 201 3.75 5.80 6.45
C GLU A 201 3.04 7.14 6.65
N VAL A 202 2.59 7.42 7.87
CA VAL A 202 2.14 8.75 8.28
C VAL A 202 3.16 9.35 9.25
N LYS A 203 3.47 10.63 9.08
CA LYS A 203 4.22 11.44 10.03
C LYS A 203 3.39 12.64 10.46
N ALA A 204 3.38 12.91 11.76
CA ALA A 204 2.72 14.06 12.35
C ALA A 204 3.53 14.60 13.53
N LYS A 205 3.16 15.78 14.01
CA LYS A 205 3.76 16.39 15.20
C LYS A 205 2.65 16.69 16.19
N ALA A 206 2.87 16.36 17.46
CA ALA A 206 1.93 16.78 18.50
C ALA A 206 2.03 18.30 18.68
N LYS A 207 0.87 18.99 18.69
CA LYS A 207 0.84 20.45 18.76
C LYS A 207 1.57 20.94 20.02
N ASP A 208 2.38 21.99 19.86
CA ASP A 208 3.20 22.58 20.93
C ASP A 208 4.27 21.65 21.56
N LEU A 209 4.47 20.45 21.02
CA LEU A 209 5.51 19.51 21.45
C LEU A 209 6.57 19.32 20.36
N PRO A 210 7.86 19.18 20.69
CA PRO A 210 8.92 19.05 19.70
C PRO A 210 8.94 17.70 18.98
N ASN A 211 8.31 16.68 19.55
CA ASN A 211 8.45 15.28 19.12
C ASN A 211 7.53 14.94 17.93
N LEU A 212 8.09 14.21 16.96
CA LEU A 212 7.34 13.60 15.86
C LEU A 212 6.64 12.32 16.31
N ARG A 213 5.55 12.00 15.63
CA ARG A 213 4.80 10.75 15.70
C ARG A 213 4.72 10.15 14.30
N ASP A 214 4.86 8.85 14.23
CA ASP A 214 4.85 8.08 13.00
C ASP A 214 4.14 6.74 13.20
N ALA A 215 3.46 6.30 12.14
CA ALA A 215 2.86 4.97 12.05
C ALA A 215 2.98 4.46 10.61
N ASN A 216 3.05 3.15 10.44
CA ASN A 216 3.07 2.51 9.14
C ASN A 216 2.20 1.27 9.13
N ASP A 217 1.71 0.92 7.95
CA ASP A 217 0.97 -0.31 7.70
C ASP A 217 1.10 -0.70 6.22
N CYS A 218 0.96 -2.00 5.96
CA CYS A 218 1.16 -2.59 4.65
C CYS A 218 -0.07 -3.38 4.22
N ALA A 219 -0.43 -3.28 2.95
CA ALA A 219 -1.43 -4.14 2.31
C ALA A 219 -0.74 -4.97 1.23
N GLU A 220 -1.19 -6.22 1.08
CA GLU A 220 -0.64 -7.17 0.12
C GLU A 220 -1.66 -7.48 -0.97
N ILE A 221 -1.19 -7.58 -2.22
CA ILE A 221 -1.94 -8.17 -3.32
C ILE A 221 -1.27 -9.49 -3.68
N CYS A 222 -2.06 -10.55 -3.86
CA CYS A 222 -1.62 -11.78 -4.52
C CYS A 222 -1.93 -11.63 -6.01
N VAL A 223 -0.91 -11.69 -6.86
CA VAL A 223 -1.18 -11.78 -8.30
C VAL A 223 -1.47 -13.24 -8.58
N ASP A 224 -2.74 -13.55 -8.84
CA ASP A 224 -3.21 -14.87 -9.23
C ASP A 224 -3.93 -14.74 -10.57
N CYS A 225 -3.15 -14.84 -11.64
CA CYS A 225 -3.72 -14.98 -12.97
C CYS A 225 -3.85 -16.46 -13.29
N PRO A 226 -5.00 -16.93 -13.80
CA PRO A 226 -5.00 -18.19 -14.52
C PRO A 226 -3.96 -18.03 -15.64
N GLU A 227 -2.90 -18.83 -15.58
CA GLU A 227 -1.91 -18.87 -16.65
C GLU A 227 -2.69 -19.15 -17.96
N PRO A 228 -2.62 -18.29 -18.99
CA PRO A 228 -3.26 -18.61 -20.26
C PRO A 228 -2.66 -19.92 -20.76
N GLY A 229 -3.49 -20.96 -20.92
CA GLY A 229 -3.05 -22.30 -21.26
C GLY A 229 -3.65 -23.38 -20.36
N GLY A 230 -3.38 -24.65 -20.68
CA GLY A 230 -3.88 -25.80 -19.92
C GLY A 230 -5.23 -26.35 -20.38
N GLU A 231 -5.96 -25.65 -21.25
CA GLU A 231 -7.17 -26.14 -21.90
C GLU A 231 -7.07 -26.04 -23.42
N GLY A 232 -7.70 -26.98 -24.12
CA GLY A 232 -7.74 -27.01 -25.58
C GLY A 232 -8.54 -28.19 -26.09
N CYS A 233 -9.54 -27.91 -26.91
CA CYS A 233 -10.32 -28.91 -27.60
C CYS A 233 -9.62 -29.35 -28.90
N THR A 234 -9.56 -30.66 -29.11
CA THR A 234 -8.87 -31.24 -30.26
C THR A 234 -9.52 -30.83 -31.60
N PRO A 235 -8.79 -30.88 -32.73
CA PRO A 235 -9.43 -30.66 -34.04
C PRO A 235 -10.53 -31.68 -34.35
N GLY A 236 -10.49 -32.86 -33.73
CA GLY A 236 -11.54 -33.86 -33.85
C GLY A 236 -12.85 -33.42 -33.21
N PHE A 237 -12.79 -32.78 -32.04
CA PHE A 237 -13.93 -32.19 -31.37
C PHE A 237 -14.58 -31.10 -32.24
N TRP A 238 -13.79 -30.09 -32.63
CA TRP A 238 -14.28 -28.95 -33.43
C TRP A 238 -14.89 -29.38 -34.75
N LYS A 239 -14.25 -30.33 -35.43
CA LYS A 239 -14.78 -30.93 -36.66
C LYS A 239 -16.12 -31.64 -36.41
N ASN A 240 -16.20 -32.48 -35.38
CA ASN A 240 -17.41 -33.24 -35.10
C ASN A 240 -18.57 -32.31 -34.70
N ASN A 241 -18.30 -31.26 -33.90
CA ASN A 241 -19.29 -30.25 -33.55
C ASN A 241 -19.79 -29.50 -34.80
N GLY A 242 -18.89 -29.05 -35.68
CA GLY A 242 -19.26 -28.40 -36.95
C GLY A 242 -20.02 -29.29 -37.93
N ASP A 243 -19.68 -30.58 -38.01
CA ASP A 243 -20.27 -31.53 -38.96
C ASP A 243 -21.61 -32.12 -38.49
N LYS A 244 -21.77 -32.37 -37.18
CA LYS A 244 -22.90 -33.14 -36.63
C LYS A 244 -23.76 -32.43 -35.61
N HIS A 245 -23.28 -31.33 -35.03
CA HIS A 245 -23.96 -30.61 -33.96
C HIS A 245 -24.28 -29.16 -34.33
N GLY A 246 -24.34 -28.87 -35.63
CA GLY A 246 -24.73 -27.54 -36.13
C GLY A 246 -23.76 -26.43 -35.73
N ALA A 247 -22.49 -26.76 -35.45
CA ALA A 247 -21.46 -25.82 -34.99
C ALA A 247 -21.80 -25.10 -33.68
N SER A 248 -22.61 -25.71 -32.82
CA SER A 248 -23.11 -25.07 -31.59
C SER A 248 -22.03 -24.68 -30.59
N ALA A 249 -20.81 -25.23 -30.69
CA ALA A 249 -19.68 -24.85 -29.83
C ALA A 249 -18.77 -23.80 -30.48
N TRP A 250 -18.90 -23.55 -31.79
CA TRP A 250 -18.07 -22.55 -32.48
C TRP A 250 -18.53 -21.16 -32.03
N CYS A 251 -17.58 -20.26 -31.81
CA CYS A 251 -17.91 -18.86 -31.55
C CYS A 251 -18.60 -18.23 -32.77
N ASP A 252 -19.43 -17.21 -32.55
CA ASP A 252 -20.23 -16.56 -33.59
C ASP A 252 -19.41 -15.91 -34.71
N ARG A 253 -18.10 -15.75 -34.51
CA ARG A 253 -17.17 -15.16 -35.47
C ARG A 253 -16.90 -16.06 -36.69
N PHE A 254 -17.01 -17.39 -36.55
CA PHE A 254 -16.60 -18.33 -37.59
C PHE A 254 -17.69 -19.33 -37.92
N ASN A 255 -17.93 -19.57 -39.21
CA ASN A 255 -18.87 -20.59 -39.66
C ASN A 255 -18.15 -21.76 -40.35
N PRO A 256 -18.60 -23.01 -40.17
CA PRO A 256 -17.96 -24.18 -40.81
C PRO A 256 -17.88 -24.11 -42.34
N GLY A 257 -18.83 -23.40 -42.96
CA GLY A 257 -18.92 -23.18 -44.39
C GLY A 257 -18.07 -22.02 -44.92
N ASP A 258 -17.48 -21.20 -44.06
CA ASP A 258 -16.65 -20.08 -44.48
C ASP A 258 -15.44 -20.60 -45.24
N LEU A 259 -15.14 -19.96 -46.38
CA LEU A 259 -13.91 -20.25 -47.11
C LEU A 259 -12.73 -19.83 -46.25
N PHE A 260 -11.66 -20.62 -46.28
CA PHE A 260 -10.43 -20.29 -45.57
C PHE A 260 -9.90 -18.91 -45.99
N SER A 261 -9.97 -18.59 -47.28
CA SER A 261 -9.59 -17.27 -47.81
C SER A 261 -10.41 -16.08 -47.29
N THR A 262 -11.54 -16.30 -46.60
CA THR A 262 -12.35 -15.23 -46.01
C THR A 262 -11.72 -14.70 -44.72
N HIS A 263 -11.01 -15.55 -43.98
CA HIS A 263 -10.43 -15.23 -42.67
C HIS A 263 -8.90 -15.16 -42.70
N PHE A 264 -8.28 -15.71 -43.75
CA PHE A 264 -6.83 -15.77 -43.90
C PHE A 264 -6.39 -15.14 -45.23
N SER A 265 -5.46 -14.21 -45.14
CA SER A 265 -4.85 -13.44 -46.22
C SER A 265 -3.56 -14.13 -46.70
N LEU A 266 -3.71 -15.14 -47.55
CA LEU A 266 -2.58 -15.87 -48.13
C LEU A 266 -2.15 -15.32 -49.50
N ILE A 267 -0.85 -15.37 -49.79
CA ILE A 267 -0.28 -15.02 -51.10
C ILE A 267 -0.77 -15.98 -52.19
N GLU A 268 -0.85 -17.27 -51.87
CA GLU A 268 -1.36 -18.31 -52.76
C GLU A 268 -2.59 -19.00 -52.13
N PRO A 269 -3.59 -19.43 -52.93
CA PRO A 269 -4.73 -20.15 -52.40
C PRO A 269 -4.30 -21.41 -51.65
N LEU A 270 -4.85 -21.61 -50.44
CA LEU A 270 -4.57 -22.81 -49.66
C LEU A 270 -5.00 -24.08 -50.43
N VAL A 271 -4.09 -25.04 -50.55
CA VAL A 271 -4.36 -26.36 -51.13
C VAL A 271 -4.15 -27.44 -50.08
N ILE A 272 -5.20 -28.23 -49.83
CA ILE A 272 -5.16 -29.34 -48.88
C ILE A 272 -5.54 -30.67 -49.55
N ARG A 273 -5.24 -31.77 -48.86
CA ARG A 273 -5.71 -33.12 -49.18
C ARG A 273 -6.80 -33.52 -48.21
N GLY A 274 -8.05 -33.54 -48.66
CA GLY A 274 -9.20 -33.97 -47.87
C GLY A 274 -9.41 -35.50 -47.85
N ASN A 275 -10.54 -35.94 -47.30
CA ASN A 275 -10.89 -37.36 -47.20
C ASN A 275 -10.78 -38.09 -48.56
N GLY A 276 -10.23 -39.30 -48.56
CA GLY A 276 -9.93 -40.05 -49.80
C GLY A 276 -8.80 -39.46 -50.64
N LYS A 277 -7.95 -38.61 -50.06
CA LYS A 277 -6.79 -37.93 -50.70
C LYS A 277 -7.16 -37.01 -51.88
N ARG A 278 -8.39 -36.50 -51.92
CA ARG A 278 -8.82 -35.52 -52.92
C ARG A 278 -8.14 -34.17 -52.66
N THR A 279 -7.61 -33.55 -53.71
CA THR A 279 -7.07 -32.19 -53.66
C THR A 279 -8.24 -31.20 -53.59
N ILE A 280 -8.19 -30.29 -52.61
CA ILE A 280 -9.15 -29.22 -52.42
C ILE A 280 -8.38 -27.90 -52.45
N THR A 281 -8.76 -27.01 -53.36
CA THR A 281 -8.24 -25.63 -53.43
C THR A 281 -9.24 -24.71 -52.78
N ASN A 282 -8.77 -23.80 -51.92
CA ASN A 282 -9.58 -22.91 -51.11
C ASN A 282 -10.67 -23.64 -50.29
N PRO A 283 -10.27 -24.50 -49.34
CA PRO A 283 -11.20 -25.27 -48.53
C PRO A 283 -12.06 -24.37 -47.63
N THR A 284 -13.20 -24.88 -47.16
CA THR A 284 -13.90 -24.26 -46.02
C THR A 284 -13.16 -24.52 -44.70
N LEU A 285 -13.48 -23.78 -43.63
CA LEU A 285 -12.93 -24.04 -42.29
C LEU A 285 -13.20 -25.48 -41.82
N LEU A 286 -14.39 -26.03 -42.09
CA LEU A 286 -14.70 -27.43 -41.77
C LEU A 286 -13.87 -28.42 -42.59
N GLN A 287 -13.61 -28.11 -43.86
CA GLN A 287 -12.76 -28.94 -44.72
C GLN A 287 -11.29 -28.88 -44.29
N ALA A 288 -10.84 -27.72 -43.79
CA ALA A 288 -9.51 -27.51 -43.21
C ALA A 288 -9.32 -28.33 -41.91
N LEU A 289 -10.28 -28.32 -40.98
CA LEU A 289 -10.30 -29.22 -39.81
C LEU A 289 -10.32 -30.71 -40.21
N GLY A 290 -10.91 -31.02 -41.36
CA GLY A 290 -10.99 -32.34 -41.95
C GLY A 290 -9.82 -32.75 -42.84
N ALA A 291 -8.74 -31.97 -42.93
CA ALA A 291 -7.58 -32.26 -43.76
C ALA A 291 -6.86 -33.55 -43.29
N ASN A 292 -6.15 -34.22 -44.21
CA ASN A 292 -5.34 -35.40 -43.87
C ASN A 292 -4.13 -35.05 -42.99
N GLY A 293 -3.40 -36.07 -42.53
CA GLY A 293 -2.15 -35.86 -41.81
C GLY A 293 -0.99 -35.38 -42.70
N GLY A 294 0.02 -34.81 -42.05
CA GLY A 294 1.32 -34.42 -42.61
C GLY A 294 1.38 -33.02 -43.23
N GLY A 295 2.49 -32.32 -42.96
CA GLY A 295 2.82 -31.02 -43.53
C GLY A 295 1.74 -29.97 -43.30
N VAL A 296 1.46 -29.16 -44.33
CA VAL A 296 0.43 -28.10 -44.30
C VAL A 296 -0.95 -28.64 -43.89
N ASN A 297 -1.31 -29.88 -44.24
CA ASN A 297 -2.61 -30.43 -43.87
C ASN A 297 -2.76 -30.62 -42.35
N ALA A 298 -1.72 -31.16 -41.71
CA ALA A 298 -1.72 -31.31 -40.25
C ALA A 298 -1.68 -29.93 -39.56
N MET A 299 -0.83 -29.02 -40.05
CA MET A 299 -0.74 -27.67 -39.49
C MET A 299 -2.09 -26.96 -39.55
N ILE A 300 -2.75 -26.90 -40.72
CA ILE A 300 -4.05 -26.23 -40.86
C ILE A 300 -5.15 -26.90 -40.04
N ARG A 301 -5.15 -28.23 -39.94
CA ARG A 301 -6.09 -28.94 -39.07
C ARG A 301 -5.97 -28.47 -37.62
N HIS A 302 -4.76 -28.39 -37.09
CA HIS A 302 -4.51 -27.91 -35.73
C HIS A 302 -4.63 -26.39 -35.60
N GLY A 303 -4.33 -25.63 -36.64
CA GLY A 303 -4.45 -24.17 -36.67
C GLY A 303 -5.89 -23.68 -36.61
N VAL A 304 -6.80 -24.30 -37.38
CA VAL A 304 -8.23 -23.95 -37.27
C VAL A 304 -8.81 -24.36 -35.91
N ALA A 305 -8.34 -25.46 -35.31
CA ALA A 305 -8.72 -25.84 -33.95
C ALA A 305 -8.19 -24.83 -32.91
N ALA A 306 -6.93 -24.40 -33.05
CA ALA A 306 -6.31 -23.40 -32.19
C ALA A 306 -7.07 -22.07 -32.26
N MET A 307 -7.48 -21.66 -33.46
CA MET A 307 -8.28 -20.45 -33.67
C MET A 307 -9.64 -20.54 -32.99
N LEU A 308 -10.30 -21.71 -33.04
CA LEU A 308 -11.59 -21.93 -32.38
C LEU A 308 -11.45 -22.02 -30.85
N ASN A 309 -10.39 -22.64 -30.35
CA ASN A 309 -10.07 -22.63 -28.91
C ASN A 309 -9.84 -21.21 -28.41
N ALA A 310 -9.00 -20.43 -29.09
CA ALA A 310 -8.74 -19.03 -28.75
C ALA A 310 -9.98 -18.11 -28.86
N CYS A 311 -11.01 -18.54 -29.59
CA CYS A 311 -12.26 -17.78 -29.75
C CYS A 311 -13.35 -18.20 -28.76
N SER A 312 -13.17 -19.30 -28.03
CA SER A 312 -14.19 -19.83 -27.14
C SER A 312 -14.12 -19.15 -25.78
N ASP A 313 -15.25 -18.64 -25.29
CA ASP A 313 -15.36 -18.08 -23.94
C ASP A 313 -15.16 -19.14 -22.83
N CYS A 314 -15.21 -20.42 -23.19
CA CYS A 314 -15.08 -21.54 -22.25
C CYS A 314 -13.67 -22.12 -22.17
N VAL A 315 -12.77 -21.81 -23.12
CA VAL A 315 -11.46 -22.47 -23.23
C VAL A 315 -10.35 -21.49 -22.85
N GLN A 316 -9.65 -21.76 -21.74
CA GLN A 316 -8.42 -21.04 -21.38
C GLN A 316 -7.25 -21.50 -22.25
N TYR A 317 -7.26 -21.06 -23.50
CA TYR A 317 -6.25 -21.43 -24.48
C TYR A 317 -4.96 -20.60 -24.34
N GLU A 318 -3.81 -21.21 -24.66
CA GLU A 318 -2.48 -20.58 -24.64
C GLU A 318 -2.42 -19.25 -25.42
N TYR A 319 -3.18 -19.15 -26.51
CA TYR A 319 -3.27 -17.93 -27.32
C TYR A 319 -4.59 -17.25 -27.04
N SER A 320 -4.52 -16.03 -26.49
CA SER A 320 -5.66 -15.30 -25.91
C SER A 320 -6.62 -14.70 -26.93
N SER A 321 -6.33 -14.78 -28.24
CA SER A 321 -7.26 -14.33 -29.27
C SER A 321 -7.14 -15.12 -30.58
N PRO A 322 -8.25 -15.30 -31.33
CA PRO A 322 -8.21 -15.93 -32.64
C PRO A 322 -7.38 -15.12 -33.65
N ASP A 323 -7.28 -13.80 -33.50
CA ASP A 323 -6.46 -12.94 -34.37
C ASP A 323 -4.97 -13.23 -34.25
N GLN A 324 -4.48 -13.48 -33.04
CA GLN A 324 -3.10 -13.90 -32.80
C GLN A 324 -2.82 -15.21 -33.55
N VAL A 325 -3.72 -16.20 -33.42
CA VAL A 325 -3.60 -17.49 -34.10
C VAL A 325 -3.65 -17.34 -35.63
N ILE A 326 -4.55 -16.51 -36.14
CA ILE A 326 -4.66 -16.21 -37.58
C ILE A 326 -3.34 -15.63 -38.11
N SER A 327 -2.78 -14.63 -37.43
CA SER A 327 -1.50 -14.01 -37.82
C SER A 327 -0.37 -15.05 -37.88
N MET A 328 -0.26 -15.91 -36.87
CA MET A 328 0.77 -16.97 -36.85
C MET A 328 0.63 -17.93 -38.04
N ILE A 329 -0.60 -18.29 -38.41
CA ILE A 329 -0.89 -19.17 -39.55
C ILE A 329 -0.57 -18.48 -40.88
N GLU A 330 -0.98 -17.22 -41.04
CA GLU A 330 -0.70 -16.42 -42.24
C GLU A 330 0.81 -16.27 -42.45
N ASP A 331 1.54 -15.90 -41.39
CA ASP A 331 2.99 -15.73 -41.43
C ASP A 331 3.72 -17.02 -41.81
N ALA A 332 3.33 -18.15 -41.20
CA ALA A 332 3.92 -19.45 -41.51
C ALA A 332 3.64 -19.92 -42.95
N LEU A 333 2.45 -19.62 -43.49
CA LEU A 333 2.07 -20.03 -44.86
C LEU A 333 2.59 -19.08 -45.94
N ASN A 334 2.68 -17.79 -45.64
CA ASN A 334 3.24 -16.77 -46.54
C ASN A 334 4.77 -16.77 -46.53
N GLY A 335 5.40 -17.46 -45.56
CA GLY A 335 6.85 -17.49 -45.41
C GLY A 335 7.40 -16.16 -44.93
N ALA A 336 6.70 -15.49 -44.01
CA ALA A 336 7.12 -14.22 -43.45
C ALA A 336 8.48 -14.35 -42.74
N PRO A 337 9.39 -13.36 -42.85
CA PRO A 337 10.68 -13.41 -42.18
C PRO A 337 10.53 -13.54 -40.66
N GLY A 338 11.17 -14.55 -40.07
CA GLY A 338 11.11 -14.80 -38.62
C GLY A 338 9.87 -15.56 -38.14
N ALA A 339 8.97 -15.96 -39.06
CA ALA A 339 7.82 -16.80 -38.73
C ALA A 339 8.23 -18.23 -38.37
N TYR A 340 7.39 -18.88 -37.56
CA TYR A 340 7.49 -20.32 -37.34
C TYR A 340 7.33 -21.07 -38.65
N THR A 341 8.10 -22.15 -38.81
CA THR A 341 7.86 -23.09 -39.91
C THR A 341 6.53 -23.80 -39.71
N VAL A 342 5.95 -24.30 -40.81
CA VAL A 342 4.72 -25.11 -40.78
C VAL A 342 4.82 -26.29 -39.79
N GLY A 343 6.01 -26.88 -39.61
CA GLY A 343 6.24 -27.99 -38.69
C GLY A 343 6.31 -27.57 -37.22
N GLU A 344 6.95 -26.43 -36.93
CA GLU A 344 7.01 -25.87 -35.57
C GLU A 344 5.63 -25.43 -35.11
N LEU A 345 4.95 -24.64 -35.94
CA LEU A 345 3.62 -24.13 -35.63
C LEU A 345 2.59 -25.25 -35.46
N HIS A 346 2.67 -26.29 -36.29
CA HIS A 346 1.88 -27.51 -36.09
C HIS A 346 2.11 -28.12 -34.71
N SER A 347 3.36 -28.29 -34.29
CA SER A 347 3.68 -28.94 -33.01
C SER A 347 3.14 -28.14 -31.83
N MET A 348 3.29 -26.81 -31.86
CA MET A 348 2.77 -25.91 -30.83
C MET A 348 1.23 -25.99 -30.73
N PHE A 349 0.53 -25.93 -31.87
CA PHE A 349 -0.93 -26.09 -31.84
C PHE A 349 -1.35 -27.51 -31.47
N ALA A 350 -0.60 -28.54 -31.86
CA ALA A 350 -0.96 -29.91 -31.52
C ALA A 350 -0.92 -30.16 -30.01
N GLU A 351 0.12 -29.67 -29.34
CA GLU A 351 0.26 -29.76 -27.88
C GLU A 351 -0.87 -29.03 -27.16
N ASN A 352 -1.11 -27.75 -27.50
CA ASN A 352 -2.13 -26.95 -26.83
C ASN A 352 -3.56 -27.45 -27.10
N ASN A 353 -3.86 -27.94 -28.30
CA ASN A 353 -5.19 -28.48 -28.63
C ASN A 353 -5.51 -29.83 -27.93
N GLU A 354 -4.56 -30.41 -27.19
CA GLU A 354 -4.72 -31.67 -26.46
C GLU A 354 -4.71 -31.47 -24.93
N ALA A 355 -4.73 -30.22 -24.45
CA ALA A 355 -4.61 -29.89 -23.03
C ALA A 355 -5.86 -30.22 -22.19
N GLY A 356 -7.01 -30.47 -22.83
CA GLY A 356 -8.27 -30.86 -22.16
C GLY A 356 -9.41 -29.95 -22.60
N CYS A 357 -10.56 -30.54 -22.96
CA CYS A 357 -11.65 -29.77 -23.58
C CYS A 357 -12.76 -29.43 -22.56
N PRO A 358 -12.88 -28.17 -22.13
CA PRO A 358 -13.90 -27.70 -21.19
C PRO A 358 -15.22 -27.35 -21.89
N VAL A 359 -15.48 -27.91 -23.08
CA VAL A 359 -16.68 -27.61 -23.87
C VAL A 359 -17.37 -28.91 -24.24
N ASN A 360 -18.67 -29.01 -23.98
CA ASN A 360 -19.45 -30.17 -24.39
C ASN A 360 -19.87 -30.06 -25.87
N GLN A 361 -20.50 -31.11 -26.40
CA GLN A 361 -20.95 -31.13 -27.81
C GLN A 361 -22.04 -30.10 -28.16
N HIS A 362 -22.68 -29.48 -27.15
CA HIS A 362 -23.72 -28.48 -27.30
C HIS A 362 -23.19 -27.05 -27.22
N GLY A 363 -21.92 -26.85 -26.83
CA GLY A 363 -21.30 -25.54 -26.69
C GLY A 363 -21.35 -24.99 -25.27
N ASP A 364 -21.83 -25.76 -24.30
CA ASP A 364 -21.83 -25.33 -22.89
C ASP A 364 -20.45 -25.58 -22.27
N CYS A 365 -19.97 -24.63 -21.46
CA CYS A 365 -18.76 -24.80 -20.67
C CYS A 365 -18.99 -25.91 -19.62
N VAL A 366 -18.06 -26.86 -19.53
CA VAL A 366 -18.05 -27.94 -18.54
C VAL A 366 -16.83 -27.79 -17.65
N GLY A 367 -17.07 -27.45 -16.38
CA GLY A 367 -16.02 -27.41 -15.37
C GLY A 367 -15.82 -28.76 -14.68
N VAL A 368 -14.62 -28.99 -14.16
CA VAL A 368 -14.47 -29.75 -12.92
C VAL A 368 -15.05 -28.82 -11.84
N GLU A 369 -16.23 -29.12 -11.30
CA GLU A 369 -16.69 -28.45 -10.09
C GLU A 369 -15.60 -28.58 -9.02
N ASP A 370 -15.29 -27.48 -8.35
CA ASP A 370 -14.48 -27.45 -7.13
C ASP A 370 -14.90 -28.59 -6.18
N GLY A 371 -14.16 -29.70 -6.19
CA GLY A 371 -14.03 -30.64 -5.09
C GLY A 371 -15.29 -31.30 -4.49
N ILE A 372 -16.45 -31.37 -5.17
CA ILE A 372 -17.61 -32.09 -4.62
C ILE A 372 -17.89 -33.40 -5.38
N VAL A 373 -17.54 -34.50 -4.73
CA VAL A 373 -18.04 -35.84 -5.07
C VAL A 373 -19.54 -35.89 -4.77
N ILE A 374 -20.40 -35.84 -5.79
CA ILE A 374 -21.78 -36.33 -5.69
C ILE A 374 -21.84 -37.77 -6.21
N ALA A 375 -21.89 -38.70 -5.26
CA ALA A 375 -22.26 -40.08 -5.51
C ALA A 375 -23.79 -40.20 -5.52
N GLU A 376 -24.35 -40.80 -6.57
CA GLU A 376 -25.53 -41.69 -6.47
C GLU A 376 -25.35 -42.91 -7.40
#